data_AF-A0A956UD46-F1
#
_entry.id   AF-A0A956UD46-F1
#
_cell.length_a   1.000
_cell.length_b   1.000
_cell.length_c   1.000
_cell.angle_alpha   90.00
_cell.angle_beta   90.00
_cell.angle_gamma   90.00
#
_symmetry.space_group_name_H-M   'P 1'
#
loop_
_entity.id
_entity.type
_entity.pdbx_description
1 polymer ?
#
loop_
_entity_poly.entity_id
_entity_poly.type
_entity_poly.pdbx_seq_one_letter_code
_entity_poly.pdbx_strand_id
1 'polypeptide(L)'
;MKANMKSLKRTLLAATLVLGQTFALAPVAVFAADSNVRIAGSVVMNDIATAGGMSGDIRASKIQQNLDNALVATKDSGDKTVGVTYVNGMPVVTLGGYHVATVDSASARQSGTTPAVLAQRWANALRGAIGDSSSVNAYISQLTGESSFDAAPAVASAPAPATAYNAPQTNTFSTQPAYQPEIPAYRQARVVYAPAGLMIPATLDTSIATSVAKAGDMIQAKVSQAIILGD
;
A
#
# COMPACT_ATOMS: atom_id res chain seq x y z
N MET A 1 4.06 -68.60 35.44
CA MET A 1 2.96 -68.67 34.46
C MET A 1 3.32 -67.84 33.24
N LYS A 2 3.45 -68.50 32.08
CA LYS A 2 3.60 -67.88 30.76
C LYS A 2 2.22 -67.43 30.25
N ALA A 3 2.13 -66.23 29.70
CA ALA A 3 1.11 -65.88 28.72
C ALA A 3 1.75 -65.07 27.59
N ASN A 4 2.05 -65.78 26.50
CA ASN A 4 2.19 -65.24 25.16
C ASN A 4 0.82 -64.79 24.65
N MET A 5 0.70 -63.67 23.93
CA MET A 5 0.05 -63.69 22.60
C MET A 5 0.07 -62.35 21.81
N LYS A 6 0.81 -62.41 20.69
CA LYS A 6 0.41 -62.06 19.31
C LYS A 6 0.17 -60.58 18.94
N SER A 7 1.20 -60.00 18.34
CA SER A 7 1.21 -59.54 16.92
C SER A 7 -0.15 -59.32 16.26
N LEU A 8 -0.52 -58.04 16.08
CA LEU A 8 -1.39 -57.57 15.00
C LEU A 8 -0.60 -56.49 14.22
N LYS A 9 0.17 -56.91 13.20
CA LYS A 9 -0.15 -56.71 11.77
C LYS A 9 -0.53 -55.24 11.48
N ARG A 10 0.44 -54.44 10.99
CA ARG A 10 0.54 -54.06 9.56
C ARG A 10 -0.83 -53.75 8.97
N THR A 11 -1.13 -52.47 8.70
CA THR A 11 -1.84 -51.92 7.52
C THR A 11 -2.31 -50.50 7.84
N LEU A 12 -1.61 -49.47 7.35
CA LEU A 12 -2.18 -48.34 6.58
C LEU A 12 -1.05 -47.38 6.15
N LEU A 13 -0.21 -47.82 5.22
CA LEU A 13 0.41 -46.89 4.26
C LEU A 13 -0.66 -46.64 3.19
N ALA A 14 -1.55 -45.67 3.43
CA ALA A 14 -2.44 -45.15 2.40
C ALA A 14 -1.99 -43.74 2.08
N ALA A 15 -1.23 -43.64 1.00
CA ALA A 15 -0.85 -42.42 0.33
C ALA A 15 -2.08 -41.53 0.13
N THR A 16 -2.14 -40.42 0.88
CA THR A 16 -2.93 -39.27 0.44
C THR A 16 -1.93 -38.15 0.24
N LEU A 17 -1.35 -38.14 -0.95
CA LEU A 17 -0.71 -36.99 -1.55
C LEU A 17 -1.82 -35.94 -1.72
N VAL A 18 -2.19 -35.26 -0.62
CA VAL A 18 -3.02 -34.06 -0.73
C VAL A 18 -2.13 -33.08 -1.49
N LEU A 19 -2.51 -32.82 -2.74
CA LEU A 19 -1.97 -31.73 -3.52
C LEU A 19 -2.09 -30.49 -2.65
N GLY A 20 -0.98 -30.08 -2.04
CA GLY A 20 -0.80 -28.76 -1.48
C GLY A 20 -0.82 -27.78 -2.65
N GLN A 21 -2.02 -27.50 -3.17
CA GLN A 21 -2.27 -26.24 -3.83
C GLN A 21 -2.12 -25.19 -2.74
N THR A 22 -0.88 -24.75 -2.52
CA THR A 22 -0.61 -23.47 -1.91
C THR A 22 -1.26 -22.44 -2.80
N PHE A 23 -2.52 -22.10 -2.47
CA PHE A 23 -3.12 -20.87 -2.94
C PHE A 23 -2.22 -19.76 -2.42
N ALA A 24 -1.28 -19.32 -3.25
CA ALA A 24 -0.64 -18.03 -3.10
C ALA A 24 -1.73 -17.00 -3.34
N LEU A 25 -2.58 -16.78 -2.33
CA LEU A 25 -3.40 -15.60 -2.24
C LEU A 25 -2.41 -14.45 -2.27
N ALA A 26 -2.34 -13.77 -3.42
CA ALA A 26 -1.56 -12.57 -3.54
C ALA A 26 -1.98 -11.65 -2.39
N PRO A 27 -1.04 -11.16 -1.57
CA PRO A 27 -1.39 -10.29 -0.46
C PRO A 27 -2.10 -9.07 -1.04
N VAL A 28 -3.40 -8.99 -0.82
CA VAL A 28 -4.21 -7.82 -1.18
C VAL A 28 -3.72 -6.70 -0.30
N ALA A 29 -3.40 -5.53 -0.87
CA ALA A 29 -3.08 -4.35 -0.09
C ALA A 29 -4.26 -4.04 0.85
N VAL A 30 -4.10 -4.36 2.13
CA VAL A 30 -5.16 -4.17 3.13
C VAL A 30 -5.06 -2.74 3.64
N PHE A 31 -5.99 -1.91 3.19
CA PHE A 31 -6.15 -0.56 3.74
C PHE A 31 -6.57 -0.63 5.22
N ALA A 32 -6.24 0.42 5.98
CA ALA A 32 -6.74 0.58 7.34
C ALA A 32 -8.28 0.49 7.34
N ALA A 33 -8.81 -0.51 8.03
CA ALA A 33 -10.23 -0.77 8.16
C ALA A 33 -10.55 -1.01 9.64
N ASP A 34 -11.76 -0.60 10.06
CA ASP A 34 -12.26 -0.79 11.41
C ASP A 34 -11.35 -0.17 12.48
N SER A 35 -10.81 1.03 12.23
CA SER A 35 -9.86 1.72 13.11
C SER A 35 -8.62 0.90 13.49
N ASN A 36 -8.19 -0.01 12.60
CA ASN A 36 -6.99 -0.83 12.77
C ASN A 36 -5.93 -0.52 11.71
N VAL A 37 -4.66 -0.56 12.13
CA VAL A 37 -3.48 -0.42 11.28
C VAL A 37 -2.89 -1.80 11.06
N ARG A 38 -2.53 -2.12 9.82
CA ARG A 38 -2.11 -3.46 9.41
C ARG A 38 -0.80 -3.41 8.63
N ILE A 39 0.02 -4.45 8.78
CA ILE A 39 1.18 -4.72 7.91
C ILE A 39 1.04 -6.15 7.41
N ALA A 40 1.16 -6.34 6.09
CA ALA A 40 1.07 -7.65 5.45
C ALA A 40 -0.15 -8.47 5.94
N GLY A 41 -1.30 -7.80 6.12
CA GLY A 41 -2.55 -8.40 6.60
C GLY A 41 -2.69 -8.55 8.12
N SER A 42 -1.60 -8.43 8.89
CA SER A 42 -1.59 -8.57 10.35
C SER A 42 -1.88 -7.24 11.05
N VAL A 43 -2.77 -7.24 12.04
CA VAL A 43 -3.10 -6.03 12.83
C VAL A 43 -1.96 -5.71 13.79
N VAL A 44 -1.36 -4.52 13.65
CA VAL A 44 -0.26 -4.05 14.49
C VAL A 44 -0.67 -2.96 15.48
N MET A 45 -1.69 -2.17 15.13
CA MET A 45 -2.29 -1.19 16.04
C MET A 45 -3.81 -1.30 15.95
N ASN A 46 -4.43 -1.35 17.12
CA ASN A 46 -5.87 -1.44 17.31
C ASN A 46 -6.33 -0.49 18.41
N ASP A 47 -7.64 -0.39 18.63
CA ASP A 47 -8.25 0.46 19.66
C ASP A 47 -7.93 1.96 19.47
N ILE A 48 -7.84 2.41 18.23
CA ILE A 48 -7.57 3.81 17.89
C ILE A 48 -8.85 4.62 18.12
N ALA A 49 -8.87 5.42 19.19
CA ALA A 49 -10.05 6.20 19.55
C ALA A 49 -10.22 7.47 18.69
N THR A 50 -11.39 8.09 18.76
CA THR A 50 -11.61 9.45 18.24
C THR A 50 -10.83 10.46 19.07
N ALA A 51 -10.04 11.33 18.43
CA ALA A 51 -9.26 12.37 19.10
C ALA A 51 -8.94 13.54 18.15
N GLY A 52 -8.80 14.75 18.71
CA GLY A 52 -8.41 15.95 17.93
C GLY A 52 -9.39 16.31 16.80
N GLY A 53 -10.68 16.02 16.99
CA GLY A 53 -11.72 16.23 15.96
C GLY A 53 -11.71 15.21 14.82
N MET A 54 -10.87 14.17 14.88
CA MET A 54 -10.82 13.09 13.88
C MET A 54 -11.41 11.80 14.45
N SER A 55 -12.19 11.08 13.62
CA SER A 55 -12.66 9.74 13.94
C SER A 55 -11.51 8.74 14.03
N GLY A 56 -11.73 7.61 14.72
CA GLY A 56 -10.77 6.50 14.81
C GLY A 56 -10.28 6.03 13.44
N ASP A 57 -11.18 5.92 12.46
CA ASP A 57 -10.83 5.46 11.10
C ASP A 57 -9.90 6.43 10.36
N ILE A 58 -10.19 7.74 10.42
CA ILE A 58 -9.33 8.77 9.82
C ILE A 58 -7.95 8.76 10.48
N ARG A 59 -7.90 8.57 11.79
CA ARG A 59 -6.64 8.46 12.52
C ARG A 59 -5.87 7.20 12.15
N ALA A 60 -6.54 6.05 12.07
CA ALA A 60 -5.93 4.78 11.65
C ALA A 60 -5.36 4.89 10.24
N SER A 61 -6.07 5.53 9.31
CA SER A 61 -5.58 5.80 7.96
C SER A 61 -4.32 6.67 7.96
N LYS A 62 -4.27 7.75 8.75
CA LYS A 62 -3.06 8.57 8.89
C LYS A 62 -1.88 7.81 9.50
N ILE A 63 -2.15 6.98 10.51
CA ILE A 63 -1.12 6.16 11.14
C ILE A 63 -0.60 5.11 10.16
N GLN A 64 -1.48 4.49 9.36
CA GLN A 64 -1.08 3.58 8.29
C GLN A 64 -0.18 4.28 7.29
N GLN A 65 -0.54 5.48 6.81
CA GLN A 65 0.30 6.24 5.89
C GLN A 65 1.67 6.59 6.48
N ASN A 66 1.71 7.00 7.75
CA ASN A 66 2.99 7.28 8.43
C ASN A 66 3.85 6.02 8.55
N LEU A 67 3.21 4.88 8.84
CA LEU A 67 3.87 3.58 8.91
C LEU A 67 4.44 3.15 7.57
N ASP A 68 3.66 3.29 6.49
CA ASP A 68 4.06 2.94 5.13
C ASP A 68 5.24 3.80 4.68
N ASN A 69 5.15 5.12 4.91
CA ASN A 69 6.25 6.05 4.65
C ASN A 69 7.50 5.70 5.46
N ALA A 70 7.33 5.35 6.73
CA ALA A 70 8.45 4.94 7.59
C ALA A 70 9.08 3.62 7.12
N LEU A 71 8.28 2.66 6.66
CA LEU A 71 8.78 1.40 6.10
C LEU A 71 9.60 1.62 4.82
N VAL A 72 9.13 2.49 3.93
CA VAL A 72 9.85 2.83 2.68
C VAL A 72 11.11 3.64 2.98
N ALA A 73 11.06 4.56 3.95
CA ALA A 73 12.18 5.45 4.26
C ALA A 73 13.25 4.82 5.16
N THR A 74 12.92 3.74 5.88
CA THR A 74 13.86 3.06 6.77
C THR A 74 14.68 2.03 5.99
N LYS A 75 16.00 2.14 6.04
CA LYS A 75 16.91 1.18 5.39
C LYS A 75 16.94 -0.19 6.08
N ASP A 76 16.75 -0.20 7.39
CA ASP A 76 16.77 -1.41 8.22
C ASP A 76 15.36 -1.77 8.72
N SER A 77 14.76 -2.81 8.14
CA SER A 77 13.47 -3.36 8.55
C SER A 77 13.60 -4.44 9.65
N GLY A 78 14.55 -4.27 10.57
CA GLY A 78 14.76 -5.19 11.69
C GLY A 78 13.85 -4.91 12.90
N ASP A 79 13.59 -5.91 13.73
CA ASP A 79 12.83 -5.79 14.99
C ASP A 79 13.37 -4.69 15.93
N LYS A 80 14.68 -4.46 15.92
CA LYS A 80 15.36 -3.42 16.72
C LYS A 80 15.04 -1.99 16.30
N THR A 81 14.48 -1.77 15.11
CA THR A 81 14.19 -0.40 14.64
C THR A 81 12.88 0.16 15.19
N VAL A 82 12.06 -0.69 15.82
CA VAL A 82 10.82 -0.26 16.47
C VAL A 82 11.07 0.15 17.92
N GLY A 83 10.80 1.41 18.22
CA GLY A 83 10.99 2.03 19.53
C GLY A 83 9.73 2.68 20.09
N VAL A 84 9.74 2.93 21.40
CA VAL A 84 8.80 3.85 22.06
C VAL A 84 9.63 4.99 22.63
N THR A 85 9.34 6.21 22.20
CA THR A 85 9.97 7.43 22.70
C THR A 85 8.91 8.31 23.37
N TYR A 86 9.33 9.32 24.14
CA TYR A 86 8.40 10.26 24.76
C TYR A 86 8.61 11.65 24.18
N VAL A 87 7.54 12.23 23.65
CA VAL A 87 7.53 13.60 23.12
C VAL A 87 6.49 14.38 23.92
N ASN A 88 6.93 15.42 24.64
CA ASN A 88 6.06 16.23 25.52
C ASN A 88 5.28 15.38 26.54
N GLY A 89 5.91 14.33 27.08
CA GLY A 89 5.29 13.43 28.06
C GLY A 89 4.31 12.41 27.47
N MET A 90 4.06 12.41 26.16
CA MET A 90 3.23 11.42 25.48
C MET A 90 4.10 10.33 24.86
N PRO A 91 3.74 9.04 25.01
CA PRO A 91 4.46 7.95 24.36
C PRO A 91 4.17 7.93 22.86
N VAL A 92 5.22 7.83 22.08
CA VAL A 92 5.26 7.84 20.62
C VAL A 92 5.91 6.55 20.13
N VAL A 93 5.22 5.84 19.24
CA VAL A 93 5.77 4.69 18.53
C VAL A 93 6.57 5.18 17.33
N THR A 94 7.82 4.74 17.24
CA THR A 94 8.75 5.10 16.15
C THR A 94 9.25 3.87 15.42
N LEU A 95 9.49 3.99 14.12
CA LEU A 95 10.11 2.97 13.28
C LEU A 95 11.32 3.59 12.58
N GLY A 96 12.53 3.09 12.82
CA GLY A 96 13.74 3.59 12.17
C GLY A 96 14.05 5.07 12.48
N GLY A 97 13.52 5.60 13.58
CA GLY A 97 13.58 7.03 13.93
C GLY A 97 12.43 7.87 13.38
N TYR A 98 11.58 7.33 12.51
CA TYR A 98 10.39 8.01 12.00
C TYR A 98 9.21 7.90 12.98
N HIS A 99 8.43 8.97 13.09
CA HIS A 99 7.20 9.00 13.89
C HIS A 99 6.10 8.22 13.17
N VAL A 100 5.54 7.20 13.83
CA VAL A 100 4.42 6.42 13.29
C VAL A 100 3.11 6.85 13.94
N ALA A 101 3.05 6.80 15.27
CA ALA A 101 1.84 7.10 16.03
C ALA A 101 2.14 7.68 17.41
N THR A 102 1.33 8.63 17.85
CA THR A 102 1.29 9.07 19.26
C THR A 102 0.14 8.37 19.95
N VAL A 103 0.40 7.76 21.11
CA VAL A 103 -0.62 7.10 21.92
C VAL A 103 -1.24 8.10 22.89
N ASP A 104 -2.51 8.42 22.65
CA ASP A 104 -3.28 9.35 23.47
C ASP A 104 -4.09 8.62 24.56
N SER A 105 -4.58 9.39 25.53
CA SER A 105 -5.35 8.87 26.65
C SER A 105 -6.71 8.27 26.26
N ALA A 106 -7.34 8.71 25.17
CA ALA A 106 -8.63 8.17 24.74
C ALA A 106 -8.45 6.76 24.17
N SER A 107 -7.44 6.56 23.31
CA SER A 107 -7.10 5.22 22.79
C SER A 107 -6.71 4.26 23.93
N ALA A 108 -5.91 4.74 24.88
CA ALA A 108 -5.54 3.94 26.06
C ALA A 108 -6.75 3.52 26.92
N ARG A 109 -7.69 4.45 27.15
CA ARG A 109 -8.95 4.15 27.88
C ARG A 109 -9.81 3.14 27.11
N GLN A 110 -9.91 3.28 25.79
CA GLN A 110 -10.63 2.33 24.95
C GLN A 110 -10.04 0.91 25.05
N SER A 111 -8.72 0.79 25.16
CA SER A 111 -8.01 -0.48 25.41
C SER A 111 -8.02 -0.95 26.88
N GLY A 112 -8.60 -0.19 27.82
CA GLY A 112 -8.55 -0.52 29.24
C GLY A 112 -7.14 -0.51 29.85
N THR A 113 -6.25 0.37 29.37
CA THR A 113 -4.85 0.42 29.82
C THR A 113 -4.31 1.85 29.91
N THR A 114 -3.01 2.01 30.19
CA THR A 114 -2.31 3.30 30.21
C THR A 114 -1.62 3.58 28.86
N PRO A 115 -1.39 4.86 28.49
CA PRO A 115 -0.73 5.19 27.22
C PRO A 115 0.63 4.51 27.03
N ALA A 116 1.43 4.41 28.10
CA ALA A 116 2.73 3.76 28.04
C ALA A 116 2.63 2.26 27.73
N VAL A 117 1.68 1.56 28.36
CA VAL A 117 1.46 0.12 28.15
C VAL A 117 0.87 -0.13 26.76
N LEU A 118 -0.06 0.70 26.30
CA LEU A 118 -0.61 0.60 24.95
C LEU A 118 0.47 0.83 23.88
N ALA A 119 1.32 1.85 24.07
CA ALA A 119 2.44 2.11 23.17
C ALA A 119 3.41 0.92 23.11
N GLN A 120 3.74 0.33 24.26
CA GLN A 120 4.58 -0.87 24.30
C GLN A 120 3.92 -2.06 23.60
N ARG A 121 2.60 -2.23 23.74
CA ARG A 121 1.83 -3.28 23.06
C ARG A 121 1.88 -3.11 21.54
N TRP A 122 1.60 -1.91 21.04
CA TRP A 122 1.70 -1.59 19.61
C TRP A 122 3.12 -1.79 19.09
N ALA A 123 4.14 -1.33 19.83
CA ALA A 123 5.54 -1.54 19.45
C ALA A 123 5.91 -3.03 19.39
N ASN A 124 5.48 -3.84 20.36
CA ASN A 124 5.74 -5.29 20.36
C ASN A 124 5.03 -5.99 19.19
N ALA A 125 3.78 -5.64 18.91
CA ALA A 125 3.03 -6.17 17.76
C ALA A 125 3.72 -5.80 16.44
N LEU A 126 4.17 -4.54 16.33
CA LEU A 126 4.91 -4.05 15.17
C LEU A 126 6.25 -4.78 14.98
N ARG A 127 7.01 -5.04 16.06
CA ARG A 127 8.23 -5.87 15.99
C ARG A 127 7.94 -7.29 15.49
N GLY A 128 6.86 -7.89 15.99
CA GLY A 128 6.43 -9.22 15.57
C GLY A 128 6.09 -9.26 14.07
N ALA A 129 5.35 -8.27 13.58
CA ALA A 129 4.99 -8.16 12.16
C ALA A 129 6.20 -7.88 11.27
N ILE A 130 7.13 -7.02 11.72
CA ILE A 130 8.31 -6.65 10.95
C ILE A 130 9.38 -7.76 10.95
N GLY A 131 9.40 -8.60 11.98
CA GLY A 131 10.31 -9.75 12.08
C GLY A 131 10.15 -10.77 10.95
N ASP A 132 9.00 -10.82 10.27
CA ASP A 132 8.82 -11.55 9.03
C ASP A 132 9.27 -10.71 7.83
N SER A 133 10.59 -10.65 7.62
CA SER A 133 11.19 -9.86 6.54
C SER A 133 10.67 -10.25 5.15
N SER A 134 10.20 -11.49 4.96
CA SER A 134 9.67 -11.93 3.66
C SER A 134 8.34 -11.25 3.32
N SER A 135 7.41 -11.24 4.27
CA SER A 135 6.11 -10.59 4.15
C SER A 135 6.24 -9.07 4.06
N VAL A 136 7.16 -8.49 4.84
CA VAL A 136 7.45 -7.04 4.81
C VAL A 136 8.04 -6.62 3.47
N ASN A 137 9.00 -7.36 2.92
CA ASN A 137 9.60 -7.03 1.63
C ASN A 137 8.57 -7.08 0.52
N ALA A 138 7.71 -8.10 0.49
CA ALA A 138 6.60 -8.16 -0.46
C ALA A 138 5.66 -6.95 -0.33
N TYR A 139 5.36 -6.54 0.90
CA TYR A 139 4.55 -5.37 1.17
C TYR A 139 5.22 -4.05 0.71
N ILE A 140 6.52 -3.87 0.97
CA ILE A 140 7.28 -2.69 0.53
C ILE A 140 7.37 -2.65 -1.01
N SER A 141 7.57 -3.78 -1.68
CA SER A 141 7.56 -3.86 -3.15
C SER A 141 6.19 -3.49 -3.75
N GLN A 142 5.10 -3.75 -3.03
CA GLN A 142 3.77 -3.28 -3.42
C GLN A 142 3.63 -1.76 -3.21
N LEU A 143 4.08 -1.24 -2.08
CA LEU A 143 4.01 0.19 -1.75
C LEU A 143 4.81 1.07 -2.72
N THR A 144 6.01 0.62 -3.10
CA THR A 144 6.93 1.35 -3.98
C THR A 144 6.58 1.21 -5.46
N GLY A 145 5.64 0.33 -5.81
CA GLY A 145 5.32 0.03 -7.20
C GLY A 145 6.42 -0.71 -7.96
N GLU A 146 7.51 -1.15 -7.28
CA GLU A 146 8.55 -1.99 -7.88
C GLU A 146 8.09 -3.45 -8.11
N SER A 147 6.84 -3.77 -7.73
CA SER A 147 6.16 -4.97 -8.16
C SER A 147 6.16 -5.03 -9.69
N SER A 148 7.12 -5.78 -10.21
CA SER A 148 7.40 -5.94 -11.62
C SER A 148 6.16 -6.51 -12.32
N PHE A 149 5.35 -5.64 -12.92
CA PHE A 149 4.35 -6.04 -13.91
C PHE A 149 5.00 -6.55 -15.22
N ASP A 150 6.33 -6.66 -15.28
CA ASP A 150 7.07 -7.30 -16.38
C ASP A 150 6.94 -8.84 -16.42
N ALA A 151 6.33 -9.46 -15.41
CA ALA A 151 5.90 -10.85 -15.51
C ALA A 151 4.39 -10.93 -15.77
N ALA A 152 3.95 -10.38 -16.91
CA ALA A 152 2.71 -10.90 -17.51
C ALA A 152 2.88 -12.42 -17.64
N PRO A 153 1.94 -13.26 -17.14
CA PRO A 153 1.97 -14.67 -17.47
C PRO A 153 1.98 -14.77 -18.99
N ALA A 154 2.92 -15.54 -19.54
CA ALA A 154 2.94 -15.84 -20.96
C ALA A 154 1.57 -16.41 -21.33
N VAL A 155 0.69 -15.55 -21.86
CA VAL A 155 -0.54 -15.99 -22.49
C VAL A 155 -0.08 -16.88 -23.63
N ALA A 156 -0.35 -18.17 -23.49
CA ALA A 156 -0.11 -19.15 -24.53
C ALA A 156 -0.69 -18.58 -25.82
N SER A 157 0.17 -18.39 -26.82
CA SER A 157 -0.12 -17.76 -28.09
C SER A 157 -1.38 -18.37 -28.71
N ALA A 158 -2.52 -17.69 -28.57
CA ALA A 158 -3.69 -18.00 -29.36
C ALA A 158 -3.39 -17.54 -30.81
N PRO A 159 -3.64 -18.38 -31.83
CA PRO A 159 -3.43 -17.98 -33.21
C PRO A 159 -4.32 -16.78 -33.58
N ALA A 160 -3.71 -15.77 -34.19
CA ALA A 160 -4.36 -14.53 -34.57
C ALA A 160 -5.48 -14.77 -35.62
N PRO A 161 -6.69 -14.21 -35.46
CA PRO A 161 -7.62 -14.07 -36.56
C PRO A 161 -7.13 -12.94 -37.48
N ALA A 162 -6.83 -13.30 -38.73
CA ALA A 162 -6.53 -12.36 -39.80
C ALA A 162 -7.81 -11.59 -40.18
N THR A 163 -7.88 -10.31 -39.82
CA THR A 163 -8.83 -9.37 -40.43
C THR A 163 -8.06 -8.22 -41.05
N ALA A 164 -8.06 -8.22 -42.38
CA ALA A 164 -7.62 -7.12 -43.21
C ALA A 164 -8.58 -5.94 -43.01
N TYR A 165 -8.09 -4.86 -42.39
CA TYR A 165 -8.77 -3.58 -42.36
C TYR A 165 -8.02 -2.60 -43.26
N ASN A 166 -8.71 -2.18 -44.33
CA ASN A 166 -8.26 -1.15 -45.27
C ASN A 166 -8.33 0.21 -44.59
N ALA A 167 -7.19 0.90 -44.48
CA ALA A 167 -7.12 2.27 -44.00
C ALA A 167 -7.18 3.27 -45.18
N PRO A 168 -8.01 4.33 -45.12
CA PRO A 168 -7.90 5.45 -46.04
C PRO A 168 -6.74 6.38 -45.66
N GLN A 169 -5.88 6.66 -46.64
CA GLN A 169 -4.81 7.65 -46.57
C GLN A 169 -5.33 9.08 -46.83
N THR A 170 -4.86 10.06 -46.05
CA THR A 170 -4.66 11.46 -46.46
C THR A 170 -3.78 12.19 -45.43
N ASN A 171 -2.50 12.46 -45.74
CA ASN A 171 -1.91 13.77 -46.08
C ASN A 171 -2.10 14.87 -45.01
N THR A 172 -1.08 15.46 -44.38
CA THR A 172 -0.14 16.41 -45.03
C THR A 172 0.97 16.87 -44.07
N PHE A 173 2.11 17.24 -44.68
CA PHE A 173 3.33 17.83 -44.12
C PHE A 173 3.12 19.15 -43.33
N SER A 174 3.85 19.34 -42.23
CA SER A 174 4.54 20.62 -41.95
C SER A 174 5.73 20.48 -40.99
N THR A 175 6.87 20.94 -41.51
CA THR A 175 8.09 21.53 -40.92
C THR A 175 8.38 21.43 -39.41
N GLN A 176 9.54 20.85 -39.16
CA GLN A 176 10.28 20.69 -37.91
C GLN A 176 11.05 21.99 -37.53
N PRO A 177 10.91 22.56 -36.32
CA PRO A 177 11.82 23.56 -35.80
C PRO A 177 13.00 22.94 -35.05
N ALA A 178 14.15 23.61 -35.16
CA ALA A 178 15.43 23.25 -34.58
C ALA A 178 15.42 23.30 -33.04
N TYR A 179 16.13 22.35 -32.44
CA TYR A 179 16.28 22.20 -30.99
C TYR A 179 17.14 23.33 -30.42
N GLN A 180 16.56 24.12 -29.51
CA GLN A 180 17.26 25.12 -28.72
C GLN A 180 17.17 24.66 -27.25
N PRO A 181 18.28 24.44 -26.53
CA PRO A 181 18.24 23.98 -25.15
C PRO A 181 17.75 25.12 -24.24
N GLU A 182 16.50 25.02 -23.76
CA GLU A 182 15.95 25.92 -22.76
C GLU A 182 16.51 25.59 -21.36
N ILE A 183 17.00 26.63 -20.70
CA ILE A 183 17.49 26.62 -19.33
C ILE A 183 16.26 26.55 -18.41
N PRO A 184 16.17 25.62 -17.44
CA PRO A 184 14.95 25.41 -16.66
C PRO A 184 14.67 26.64 -15.77
N ALA A 185 13.63 27.39 -16.12
CA ALA A 185 13.06 28.40 -15.26
C ALA A 185 12.34 27.72 -14.09
N TYR A 186 12.82 27.94 -12.87
CA TYR A 186 12.17 27.50 -11.64
C TYR A 186 10.77 28.13 -11.56
N ARG A 187 9.75 27.41 -12.00
CA ARG A 187 8.35 27.79 -11.79
C ARG A 187 8.02 27.54 -10.32
N GLN A 188 7.92 28.61 -9.54
CA GLN A 188 7.28 28.55 -8.23
C GLN A 188 5.82 28.15 -8.43
N ALA A 189 5.50 26.90 -8.13
CA ALA A 189 4.12 26.45 -8.05
C ALA A 189 3.50 27.00 -6.76
N ARG A 190 2.36 27.67 -6.87
CA ARG A 190 1.54 28.02 -5.70
C ARG A 190 0.62 26.85 -5.41
N VAL A 191 0.67 26.35 -4.18
CA VAL A 191 -0.30 25.35 -3.68
C VAL A 191 -1.48 26.12 -3.13
N VAL A 192 -2.68 25.84 -3.64
CA VAL A 192 -3.91 26.43 -3.13
C VAL A 192 -4.86 25.30 -2.74
N TYR A 193 -5.53 25.45 -1.60
CA TYR A 193 -6.40 24.42 -1.05
C TYR A 193 -7.83 24.60 -1.58
N ALA A 194 -8.37 23.54 -2.20
CA ALA A 194 -9.79 23.46 -2.53
C ALA A 194 -10.59 23.06 -1.28
N PRO A 195 -11.70 23.75 -0.95
CA PRO A 195 -12.59 23.34 0.13
C PRO A 195 -13.20 21.96 -0.11
N ALA A 196 -13.52 21.25 0.97
CA ALA A 196 -14.22 19.97 0.89
C ALA A 196 -15.59 20.14 0.19
N GLY A 197 -15.88 19.27 -0.78
CA GLY A 197 -17.12 19.32 -1.57
C GLY A 197 -17.05 20.12 -2.87
N LEU A 198 -15.90 20.74 -3.19
CA LEU A 198 -15.69 21.39 -4.49
C LEU A 198 -15.48 20.34 -5.60
N MET A 199 -16.44 20.22 -6.52
CA MET A 199 -16.27 19.46 -7.76
C MET A 199 -15.59 20.33 -8.82
N ILE A 200 -14.47 19.86 -9.38
CA ILE A 200 -13.80 20.49 -10.52
C ILE A 200 -14.13 19.67 -11.78
N PRO A 201 -14.96 20.17 -12.70
CA PRO A 201 -15.16 19.51 -13.97
C PRO A 201 -13.86 19.63 -14.80
N ALA A 202 -13.23 18.49 -15.06
CA ALA A 202 -12.09 18.39 -15.96
C ALA A 202 -12.52 17.68 -17.24
N THR A 203 -12.15 18.23 -18.39
CA THR A 203 -12.30 17.57 -19.69
C THR A 203 -10.97 16.91 -20.03
N LEU A 204 -10.99 15.61 -20.31
CA LEU A 204 -9.82 14.86 -20.72
C LEU A 204 -9.50 15.19 -22.18
N ASP A 205 -8.26 15.60 -22.46
CA ASP A 205 -7.81 15.83 -23.83
C ASP A 205 -7.41 14.51 -24.51
N THR A 206 -7.08 13.48 -23.72
CA THR A 206 -6.71 12.14 -24.18
C THR A 206 -7.84 11.15 -23.94
N SER A 207 -8.26 10.42 -24.98
CA SER A 207 -9.19 9.30 -24.84
C SER A 207 -8.48 8.11 -24.19
N ILE A 208 -9.02 7.65 -23.06
CA ILE A 208 -8.50 6.47 -22.36
C ILE A 208 -9.25 5.26 -22.90
N ALA A 209 -8.66 4.57 -23.87
CA ALA A 209 -9.13 3.24 -24.25
C ALA A 209 -8.47 2.21 -23.31
N THR A 210 -9.29 1.45 -22.59
CA THR A 210 -8.83 0.43 -21.64
C THR A 210 -7.99 -0.68 -22.28
N SER A 211 -8.00 -0.80 -23.61
CA SER A 211 -7.18 -1.75 -24.36
C SER A 211 -5.73 -1.31 -24.58
N VAL A 212 -5.40 -0.03 -24.41
CA VAL A 212 -4.06 0.53 -24.69
C VAL A 212 -3.47 1.33 -23.54
N ALA A 213 -4.29 1.80 -22.60
CA ALA A 213 -3.81 2.55 -21.44
C ALA A 213 -3.00 1.66 -20.49
N LYS A 214 -1.79 2.08 -20.16
CA LYS A 214 -0.90 1.44 -19.18
C LYS A 214 -0.78 2.29 -17.92
N ALA A 215 -0.46 1.64 -16.81
CA ALA A 215 -0.09 2.35 -15.59
C ALA A 215 1.15 3.23 -15.87
N GLY A 216 1.06 4.51 -15.50
CA GLY A 216 2.11 5.50 -15.78
C GLY A 216 1.89 6.34 -17.05
N ASP A 217 0.85 6.05 -17.85
CA ASP A 217 0.51 6.90 -18.98
C ASP A 217 0.12 8.31 -18.50
N MET A 218 0.72 9.32 -19.15
CA MET A 218 0.43 10.70 -18.85
C MET A 218 -0.98 11.04 -19.34
N ILE A 219 -1.89 11.28 -18.39
CA ILE A 219 -3.23 11.78 -18.68
C ILE A 219 -3.18 13.30 -18.61
N GLN A 220 -3.52 13.94 -19.72
CA GLN A 220 -3.70 15.39 -19.78
C GLN A 220 -5.19 15.72 -19.72
N ALA A 221 -5.53 16.61 -18.81
CA ALA A 221 -6.89 17.12 -18.66
C ALA A 221 -6.84 18.64 -18.55
N LYS A 222 -7.83 19.28 -19.16
CA LYS A 222 -8.02 20.72 -19.09
C LYS A 222 -9.25 21.02 -18.22
N VAL A 223 -9.06 21.89 -17.24
CA VAL A 223 -10.19 22.46 -16.49
C VAL A 223 -10.72 23.62 -17.33
N SER A 224 -11.98 23.53 -17.76
CA SER A 224 -12.58 24.50 -18.69
C SER A 224 -13.13 25.75 -17.99
N GLN A 225 -13.23 25.73 -16.67
CA GLN A 225 -13.74 26.85 -15.87
C GLN A 225 -12.62 27.51 -15.05
N ALA A 226 -12.63 28.85 -15.04
CA ALA A 226 -11.80 29.62 -14.13
C ALA A 226 -12.24 29.34 -12.69
N ILE A 227 -11.37 28.72 -11.90
CA ILE A 227 -11.60 28.51 -10.46
C ILE A 227 -11.15 29.78 -9.75
N ILE A 228 -12.10 30.55 -9.21
CA ILE A 228 -11.78 31.64 -8.30
C ILE A 228 -11.38 31.00 -6.98
N LEU A 229 -10.08 30.87 -6.79
CA LEU A 229 -9.50 30.52 -5.50
C LEU A 229 -9.40 31.84 -4.72
N GLY A 230 -10.00 31.90 -3.53
CA GLY A 230 -9.90 33.10 -2.69
C GLY A 230 -8.43 33.39 -2.35
N ASP A 231 -8.07 34.67 -2.37
CA ASP A 231 -6.74 35.17 -1.95
C ASP A 231 -6.52 35.04 -0.43
#